data_AF-X0XGQ8-F1
#
_entry.id   AF-X0XGQ8-F1
#
_cell.length_a   1.000
_cell.length_b   1.000
_cell.length_c   1.000
_cell.angle_alpha   90.00
_cell.angle_beta   90.00
_cell.angle_gamma   90.00
#
_symmetry.space_group_name_H-M   'P 1'
#
loop_
_entity.id
_entity.type
_entity.pdbx_description
1 polymer ?
#
loop_
_entity_poly.entity_id
_entity_poly.type
_entity_poly.pdbx_seq_one_letter_code
_entity_poly.pdbx_strand_id
1 'polypeptide(L)' 'MYDVKELLEIGPSIINIGVRDFGESVKKQGVEVTHLEWEPPIVVDQEIADILDELL' A
#
# COMPACT_ATOMS: atom_id res chain seq x y z
N MET A 1 20.08 18.18 5.91
CA MET A 1 18.74 18.00 6.52
C MET A 1 17.89 19.10 5.93
N TYR A 2 16.84 18.76 5.19
CA TYR A 2 15.98 19.75 4.52
C TYR A 2 15.27 20.63 5.56
N ASP A 3 15.13 21.91 5.28
CA ASP A 3 14.27 22.81 6.06
C ASP A 3 12.79 22.46 5.79
N VAL A 4 11.91 22.71 6.76
CA VAL A 4 10.47 22.44 6.63
C VAL A 4 9.87 23.23 5.47
N LYS A 5 10.35 24.46 5.24
CA LYS A 5 9.95 25.27 4.08
C LYS A 5 10.30 24.61 2.76
N GLU A 6 11.54 24.13 2.62
CA GLU A 6 11.98 23.39 1.44
C GLU A 6 11.07 22.17 1.20
N LEU A 7 10.76 21.41 2.24
CA LEU A 7 9.92 20.22 2.11
C LEU A 7 8.51 20.53 1.57
N LEU A 8 7.94 21.68 1.97
CA LEU A 8 6.63 22.14 1.52
C LEU A 8 6.65 22.68 0.08
N GLU A 9 7.77 23.23 -0.38
CA GLU A 9 7.94 23.71 -1.76
C GLU A 9 8.19 22.56 -2.75
N ILE A 10 9.00 21.58 -2.35
CA ILE A 10 9.39 20.44 -3.21
C ILE A 10 8.27 19.38 -3.23
N GLY A 11 7.50 19.27 -2.15
CA GLY A 11 6.44 18.28 -1.99
C GLY A 11 6.97 16.89 -1.60
N PRO A 12 6.08 15.96 -1.20
CA PRO A 12 6.47 14.64 -0.75
C PRO A 12 6.80 13.69 -1.91
N SER A 13 7.76 12.80 -1.72
CA SER A 13 7.89 11.58 -2.53
C SER A 13 6.87 10.54 -2.06
N ILE A 14 6.01 10.06 -2.95
CA ILE A 14 4.86 9.24 -2.57
C ILE A 14 5.08 7.76 -2.92
N ILE A 15 4.94 6.89 -1.91
CA ILE A 15 4.78 5.44 -2.09
C ILE A 15 3.34 5.09 -1.70
N ASN A 16 2.54 4.64 -2.66
CA ASN A 16 1.17 4.22 -2.43
C ASN A 16 1.12 2.74 -2.03
N ILE A 17 0.55 2.44 -0.86
CA ILE A 17 0.27 1.08 -0.38
C ILE A 17 -1.25 0.94 -0.20
N GLY A 18 -1.84 -0.14 -0.71
CA GLY A 18 -3.28 -0.38 -0.65
C GLY A 18 -3.95 -0.19 -2.00
N VAL A 19 -5.02 0.61 -2.08
CA VAL A 19 -5.83 0.69 -3.30
C VAL A 19 -5.07 1.40 -4.43
N ARG A 20 -4.93 0.74 -5.58
CA ARG A 20 -4.25 1.30 -6.77
C ARG A 20 -4.88 2.61 -7.23
N ASP A 21 -6.20 2.69 -7.25
CA ASP A 21 -6.95 3.86 -7.75
C ASP A 21 -6.62 5.14 -6.98
N PHE A 22 -6.29 5.03 -5.69
CA PHE A 22 -5.80 6.17 -4.92
C PHE A 22 -4.47 6.69 -5.48
N GLY A 23 -3.49 5.80 -5.70
CA GLY A 23 -2.21 6.17 -6.30
C GLY A 23 -2.36 6.79 -7.68
N GLU A 24 -3.24 6.24 -8.52
CA GLU A 24 -3.53 6.81 -9.85
C GLU A 24 -4.24 8.18 -9.77
N SER A 25 -5.11 8.39 -8.77
CA SER A 25 -5.73 9.70 -8.54
C SER A 25 -4.72 10.78 -8.15
N VAL A 26 -3.65 10.41 -7.45
CA VAL A 26 -2.55 11.30 -7.06
C VAL A 26 -1.62 11.56 -8.24
N LYS A 27 -1.30 10.54 -9.05
CA LYS A 27 -0.56 10.72 -10.31
C LYS A 27 -1.22 11.72 -11.26
N LYS A 28 -2.55 11.68 -11.36
CA LYS A 28 -3.33 12.63 -12.19
C LYS A 28 -3.21 14.09 -11.74
N GLN A 29 -2.77 14.34 -10.50
CA GLN A 29 -2.49 15.69 -10.00
C GLN A 29 -1.08 16.16 -10.34
N GLY A 30 -0.31 15.38 -11.10
CA GLY A 30 1.05 15.73 -11.54
C GLY A 30 2.15 15.34 -10.55
N VAL A 31 1.83 14.55 -9.52
CA VAL A 31 2.79 14.08 -8.51
C VAL A 31 3.32 12.70 -8.90
N GLU A 32 4.62 12.48 -8.76
CA GLU A 32 5.22 11.16 -8.96
C GLU A 32 4.82 10.20 -7.83
N VAL A 33 4.28 9.04 -8.20
CA VAL A 33 3.82 8.01 -7.25
C VAL A 33 4.34 6.64 -7.67
N THR A 34 5.04 5.97 -6.75
CA THR A 34 5.35 4.54 -6.88
C THR A 34 4.28 3.76 -6.13
N HIS A 35 3.57 2.85 -6.82
CA HIS A 35 2.63 1.96 -6.16
C HIS A 35 3.32 0.65 -5.77
N LEU A 36 3.19 0.27 -4.50
CA LEU A 36 3.62 -1.01 -4.01
C LEU A 36 2.45 -2.00 -4.08
N GLU A 37 2.63 -3.05 -4.89
CA GLU A 37 1.76 -4.23 -4.83
C GLU A 37 1.97 -4.90 -3.47
N TRP A 38 0.97 -4.80 -2.60
CA TRP A 38 1.04 -5.34 -1.26
C TRP A 38 -0.29 -6.00 -0.90
N GLU A 39 -0.18 -7.19 -0.31
CA GLU A 39 -1.28 -7.93 0.28
C GLU A 39 -0.91 -8.25 1.73
N PRO A 40 -1.89 -8.23 2.65
CA PRO A 40 -1.64 -8.66 4.02
C PRO A 40 -1.22 -10.15 4.03
N PRO A 41 -0.35 -10.56 4.96
CA PRO A 41 -0.08 -11.97 5.13
C PRO A 41 -1.39 -12.70 5.43
N ILE A 42 -1.58 -13.85 4.76
CA ILE A 42 -2.73 -14.71 5.03
C ILE A 42 -2.57 -15.24 6.45
N VAL A 43 -3.45 -14.79 7.34
CA VAL A 43 -3.62 -15.45 8.63
C VAL A 43 -4.50 -16.66 8.36
N VAL A 44 -3.86 -17.83 8.25
CA VAL A 44 -4.60 -19.08 8.21
C VAL A 44 -5.24 -19.27 9.57
N ASP A 45 -6.57 -19.26 9.60
CA ASP A 45 -7.31 -19.70 10.76
C ASP A 45 -7.11 -21.21 10.88
N GLN A 46 -6.35 -21.63 11.90
CA GLN A 46 -6.01 -23.05 12.05
C GLN A 46 -7.23 -23.92 12.31
N GLU A 47 -8.28 -23.38 12.95
CA GLU A 47 -9.53 -24.13 13.15
C GLU A 47 -10.17 -24.46 11.79
N ILE A 48 -10.15 -23.51 10.85
CA ILE A 48 -10.69 -23.71 9.50
C ILE A 48 -9.80 -24.66 8.70
N ALA A 49 -8.48 -24.56 8.82
CA ALA A 49 -7.54 -25.45 8.15
C ALA A 49 -7.71 -26.91 8.61
N ASP A 50 -7.84 -27.13 9.92
CA ASP A 50 -8.04 -28.45 10.50
C ASP A 50 -9.38 -29.08 10.04
N ILE A 51 -10.46 -28.28 9.99
CA ILE A 51 -11.75 -28.74 9.46
C ILE A 51 -11.66 -29.14 7.97
N LEU A 52 -10.90 -28.39 7.17
CA LEU A 52 -10.69 -28.69 5.75
C LEU A 52 -9.89 -30.00 5.57
N ASP A 53 -8.89 -30.25 6.42
CA ASP A 53 -8.09 -31.48 6.40
C ASP A 53 -8.91 -32.72 6.80
N GLU A 54 -9.94 -32.59 7.64
CA GLU A 54 -10.85 -33.70 7.96
C GLU A 54 -11.84 -34.03 6.82
N LEU A 55 -12.07 -33.09 5.89
CA LEU A 55 -13.05 -33.22 4.80
C LEU A 55 -12.47 -33.72 3.47
N LEU A 56 -11.15 -33.64 3.28
CA LEU A 56 -10.42 -34.02 2.05
C LEU A 56 -9.68 -35.36 2.19
#